data_AF-B2VGL1-F1
#
_entry.id   AF-B2VGL1-F1
#
_cell.length_a   1.000
_cell.length_b   1.000
_cell.length_c   1.000
_cell.angle_alpha   90.00
_cell.angle_beta   90.00
_cell.angle_gamma   90.00
#
_symmetry.space_group_name_H-M   'P 1'
#
loop_
_entity.id
_entity.type
_entity.pdbx_description
1 polymer ?
#
loop_
_entity_poly.entity_id
_entity_poly.type
_entity_poly.pdbx_seq_one_letter_code
_entity_poly.pdbx_strand_id
1 'polypeptide(L)'
;MVIAPLQQALCTDRCRVTSGPEPGNWIVPSLPDGWRLVSFHFFVDWRQTPLVVADRIWMTRQLRLDLGDTLDNISEDKILAQFYDGGTFQEFTELERIVAPCGQQVSVILLPEIPVGDINDDTPMWAIIRGQNGEPQFGKCPVRHLKARIQHHSGGAVSVGSKGLTYGTSAVECALSKTNAAFPGDADAVIVDDRDRIRYIVEYKKHTLDAPIGEHVVTQYYPTPDGRKYQRLEALAARYRRSQSSHIPLVVLYYSTKKPEIRLQHITSMDAKNINIGADSKNMPDNAHTSSAVVNWLGML
;
A
#
# COMPACT_ATOMS: atom_id res chain seq x y z
N MET A 1 3.72 -7.27 23.23
CA MET A 1 3.08 -6.87 21.98
C MET A 1 4.12 -6.20 21.10
N VAL A 2 3.99 -6.36 19.79
CA VAL A 2 4.85 -5.74 18.77
C VAL A 2 3.98 -5.01 17.75
N ILE A 3 4.39 -3.80 17.35
CA ILE A 3 3.89 -3.13 16.16
C ILE A 3 4.77 -3.58 14.99
N ALA A 4 4.17 -4.31 14.04
CA ALA A 4 4.90 -4.90 12.94
C ALA A 4 4.42 -4.35 11.58
N PRO A 5 5.28 -4.37 10.55
CA PRO A 5 4.84 -4.19 9.17
C PRO A 5 3.71 -5.17 8.81
N LEU A 6 2.95 -4.80 7.79
CA LEU A 6 1.95 -5.69 7.21
C LEU A 6 2.62 -6.93 6.59
N GLN A 7 1.90 -8.05 6.60
CA GLN A 7 2.42 -9.31 6.10
C GLN A 7 1.34 -10.07 5.33
N GLN A 8 1.62 -10.36 4.05
CA GLN A 8 0.72 -11.15 3.22
C GLN A 8 0.69 -12.59 3.71
N ALA A 9 -0.50 -13.07 4.06
CA ALA A 9 -0.74 -14.44 4.52
C ALA A 9 -2.13 -14.92 4.08
N LEU A 10 -2.35 -16.23 4.14
CA LEU A 10 -3.63 -16.83 3.80
C LEU A 10 -4.73 -16.36 4.75
N CYS A 11 -5.88 -15.93 4.23
CA CYS A 11 -6.96 -15.41 5.08
C CYS A 11 -7.61 -16.48 5.97
N THR A 12 -7.54 -17.76 5.60
CA THR A 12 -8.05 -18.87 6.43
C THR A 12 -7.07 -19.34 7.49
N ASP A 13 -5.79 -18.99 7.35
CA ASP A 13 -4.72 -19.35 8.27
C ASP A 13 -3.61 -18.30 8.19
N ARG A 14 -3.67 -17.33 9.09
CA ARG A 14 -2.76 -16.18 9.10
C ARG A 14 -1.31 -16.56 9.44
N CYS A 15 -1.07 -17.77 9.97
CA CYS A 15 0.28 -18.30 10.18
C CYS A 15 0.95 -18.71 8.85
N ARG A 16 0.18 -18.94 7.79
CA ARG A 16 0.68 -19.27 6.44
C ARG A 16 1.00 -18.01 5.65
N VAL A 17 2.13 -17.42 6.02
CA VAL A 17 2.73 -16.27 5.32
C VAL A 17 3.14 -16.68 3.90
N THR A 18 2.87 -15.82 2.93
CA THR A 18 3.34 -16.06 1.56
C THR A 18 4.84 -15.89 1.49
N SER A 19 5.53 -16.87 0.91
CA SER A 19 6.93 -16.71 0.51
C SER A 19 7.04 -16.15 -0.91
N GLY A 20 8.18 -15.54 -1.19
CA GLY A 20 8.52 -15.03 -2.51
C GLY A 20 9.60 -13.97 -2.45
N PRO A 21 9.99 -13.44 -3.62
CA PRO A 21 10.87 -12.27 -3.68
C PRO A 21 10.23 -11.06 -3.01
N GLU A 22 11.05 -10.22 -2.39
CA GLU A 22 10.68 -8.92 -1.85
C GLU A 22 10.99 -7.84 -2.90
N PRO A 23 9.99 -7.29 -3.63
CA PRO A 23 10.25 -6.46 -4.79
C PRO A 23 11.02 -5.17 -4.50
N GLY A 24 10.95 -4.67 -3.26
CA GLY A 24 11.75 -3.54 -2.80
C GLY A 24 13.26 -3.78 -2.94
N ASN A 25 13.73 -5.03 -2.87
CA ASN A 25 15.14 -5.38 -3.05
C ASN A 25 15.63 -5.21 -4.50
N TRP A 26 14.74 -5.03 -5.47
CA TRP A 26 15.11 -4.69 -6.85
C TRP A 26 15.18 -3.19 -7.11
N ILE A 27 14.95 -2.36 -6.11
CA ILE A 27 15.00 -0.90 -6.23
C ILE A 27 15.96 -0.32 -5.20
N VAL A 28 15.71 -0.60 -3.91
CA VAL A 28 16.40 0.04 -2.77
C VAL A 28 17.94 -0.05 -2.86
N PRO A 29 18.55 -1.21 -3.16
CA PRO A 29 20.01 -1.34 -3.09
C PRO A 29 20.79 -0.49 -4.08
N SER A 30 20.14 0.06 -5.11
CA SER A 30 20.79 0.92 -6.10
C SER A 30 20.16 2.31 -6.20
N LEU A 31 19.25 2.66 -5.28
CA LEU A 31 18.75 4.03 -5.21
C LEU A 31 19.91 5.00 -4.91
N PRO A 32 19.89 6.22 -5.49
CA PRO A 32 20.87 7.25 -5.15
C PRO A 32 20.85 7.58 -3.65
N ASP A 33 21.96 8.12 -3.14
CA ASP A 33 22.08 8.50 -1.72
C ASP A 33 20.92 9.43 -1.28
N GLY A 34 20.30 9.08 -0.15
CA GLY A 34 19.16 9.80 0.41
C GLY A 34 17.80 9.52 -0.24
N TRP A 35 17.77 8.80 -1.37
CA TRP A 35 16.51 8.33 -1.97
C TRP A 35 15.99 7.11 -1.23
N ARG A 36 14.68 6.92 -1.24
CA ARG A 36 14.02 5.85 -0.48
C ARG A 36 12.68 5.43 -1.05
N LEU A 37 12.18 4.31 -0.55
CA LEU A 37 10.84 3.80 -0.83
C LEU A 37 9.92 4.01 0.37
N VAL A 38 8.71 4.49 0.12
CA VAL A 38 7.61 4.48 1.09
C VAL A 38 6.38 3.79 0.51
N SER A 39 5.56 3.20 1.37
CA SER A 39 4.28 2.59 1.01
C SER A 39 3.19 3.00 1.99
N PHE A 40 1.96 3.09 1.51
CA PHE A 40 0.81 3.51 2.30
C PHE A 40 -0.50 3.14 1.62
N HIS A 41 -1.58 3.13 2.39
CA HIS A 41 -2.93 3.02 1.85
C HIS A 41 -3.54 4.39 1.63
N PHE A 42 -4.39 4.50 0.62
CA PHE A 42 -5.09 5.73 0.26
C PHE A 42 -6.50 5.44 -0.27
N PHE A 43 -7.31 6.49 -0.28
CA PHE A 43 -8.71 6.43 -0.71
C PHE A 43 -8.92 7.29 -1.95
N VAL A 44 -9.89 6.88 -2.75
CA VAL A 44 -10.45 7.68 -3.83
C VAL A 44 -11.96 7.71 -3.69
N ASP A 45 -12.57 8.88 -3.89
CA ASP A 45 -14.03 9.00 -3.96
C ASP A 45 -14.51 8.52 -5.34
N TRP A 46 -15.10 7.33 -5.37
CA TRP A 46 -15.57 6.68 -6.61
C TRP A 46 -16.77 7.38 -7.27
N ARG A 47 -17.40 8.36 -6.61
CA ARG A 47 -18.51 9.14 -7.18
C ARG A 47 -18.02 10.31 -8.03
N GLN A 48 -16.77 10.71 -7.88
CA GLN A 48 -16.21 11.88 -8.56
C GLN A 48 -15.61 11.48 -9.91
N THR A 49 -15.71 12.36 -10.91
CA THR A 49 -15.04 12.22 -12.20
C THR A 49 -14.43 13.58 -12.59
N PRO A 50 -13.10 13.72 -12.62
CA PRO A 50 -12.09 12.71 -12.30
C PRO A 50 -12.13 12.27 -10.83
N LEU A 51 -11.59 11.08 -10.53
CA LEU A 51 -11.50 10.55 -9.17
C LEU A 51 -10.72 11.52 -8.27
N VAL A 52 -11.23 11.74 -7.05
CA VAL A 52 -10.59 12.60 -6.05
C VAL A 52 -9.95 11.73 -4.98
N VAL A 53 -8.65 11.91 -4.76
CA VAL A 53 -7.89 11.24 -3.70
C VAL A 53 -8.14 11.95 -2.37
N ALA A 54 -8.47 11.20 -1.33
CA ALA A 54 -8.69 11.75 -0.01
C ALA A 54 -7.43 12.44 0.56
N ASP A 55 -7.65 13.46 1.39
CA ASP A 55 -6.58 14.18 2.09
C ASP A 55 -5.95 13.39 3.25
N ARG A 56 -6.38 12.15 3.46
CA ARG A 56 -5.82 11.27 4.49
C ARG A 56 -5.34 9.98 3.87
N ILE A 57 -4.09 9.63 4.16
CA ILE A 57 -3.50 8.33 3.86
C ILE A 57 -3.27 7.55 5.15
N TRP A 58 -3.18 6.23 5.04
CA TRP A 58 -2.95 5.34 6.17
C TRP A 58 -1.60 4.65 6.07
N MET A 59 -0.82 4.82 7.13
CA MET A 59 0.31 3.95 7.43
C MET A 59 -0.22 2.80 8.27
N THR A 60 -0.44 1.65 7.66
CA THR A 60 -1.07 0.52 8.35
C THR A 60 -0.01 -0.41 8.93
N ARG A 61 -0.22 -0.87 10.16
CA ARG A 61 0.65 -1.83 10.86
C ARG A 61 -0.19 -2.92 11.51
N GLN A 62 0.42 -4.08 11.71
CA GLN A 62 -0.16 -5.14 12.53
C GLN A 62 0.19 -4.90 13.99
N LEU A 63 -0.79 -5.09 14.86
CA LEU A 63 -0.60 -5.18 16.30
C LEU A 63 -0.60 -6.66 16.68
N ARG A 64 0.58 -7.19 16.96
CA ARG A 64 0.78 -8.59 17.35
C ARG A 64 0.88 -8.64 18.88
N LEU A 65 0.01 -9.43 19.51
CA LEU A 65 -0.05 -9.55 20.97
C LEU A 65 1.01 -10.54 21.46
N ASP A 66 1.63 -10.27 22.61
CA ASP A 66 2.47 -11.28 23.27
C ASP A 66 1.60 -12.27 24.03
N LEU A 67 2.21 -13.37 24.49
CA LEU A 67 1.56 -14.29 25.39
C LEU A 67 1.04 -13.56 26.66
N GLY A 68 -0.28 -13.63 26.89
CA GLY A 68 -0.96 -12.99 28.02
C GLY A 68 -1.55 -11.61 27.72
N ASP A 69 -1.17 -10.97 26.61
CA ASP A 69 -1.85 -9.77 26.12
C ASP A 69 -3.21 -10.15 25.46
N THR A 70 -4.23 -9.35 25.70
CA THR A 70 -5.54 -9.42 25.04
C THR A 70 -5.91 -8.05 24.47
N LEU A 71 -6.90 -8.01 23.58
CA LEU A 71 -7.39 -6.75 23.02
C LEU A 71 -8.03 -5.82 24.07
N ASP A 72 -8.42 -6.37 25.21
CA ASP A 72 -9.07 -5.65 26.31
C ASP A 72 -8.07 -5.12 27.34
N ASN A 73 -6.96 -5.82 27.56
CA ASN A 73 -5.99 -5.47 28.61
C ASN A 73 -4.80 -4.63 28.11
N ILE A 74 -4.67 -4.43 26.81
CA ILE A 74 -3.57 -3.69 26.23
C ILE A 74 -3.69 -2.18 26.51
N SER A 75 -2.69 -1.62 27.20
CA SER A 75 -2.67 -0.21 27.58
C SER A 75 -2.21 0.69 26.43
N GLU A 76 -2.70 1.93 26.44
CA GLU A 76 -2.25 3.01 25.56
C GLU A 76 -0.74 3.25 25.70
N ASP A 77 -0.23 3.31 26.93
CA ASP A 77 1.19 3.52 27.20
C ASP A 77 2.08 2.45 26.55
N LYS A 78 1.64 1.18 26.55
CA LYS A 78 2.39 0.08 25.93
C LYS A 78 2.43 0.23 24.41
N ILE A 79 1.33 0.67 23.79
CA ILE A 79 1.26 0.93 22.35
C ILE A 79 2.14 2.12 21.98
N LEU A 80 2.03 3.22 22.72
CA LEU A 80 2.83 4.43 22.47
C LEU A 80 4.32 4.17 22.65
N ALA A 81 4.73 3.43 23.68
CA ALA A 81 6.13 3.03 23.85
C ALA A 81 6.64 2.25 22.63
N GLN A 82 5.90 1.23 22.18
CA GLN A 82 6.28 0.48 20.97
C GLN A 82 6.26 1.34 19.69
N PHE A 83 5.38 2.33 19.61
CA PHE A 83 5.31 3.25 18.48
C PHE A 83 6.56 4.15 18.40
N TYR A 84 6.99 4.73 19.53
CA TYR A 84 8.18 5.57 19.61
C TYR A 84 9.49 4.79 19.48
N ASP A 85 9.58 3.63 20.14
CA ASP A 85 10.82 2.85 20.23
C ASP A 85 11.02 1.90 19.03
N GLY A 86 9.94 1.52 18.34
CA GLY A 86 9.92 0.44 17.35
C GLY A 86 10.10 0.86 15.89
N GLY A 87 10.69 2.02 15.59
CA GLY A 87 10.92 2.49 14.20
C GLY A 87 9.69 3.14 13.52
N THR A 88 8.49 2.79 13.99
CA THR A 88 7.21 3.23 13.40
C THR A 88 7.03 4.75 13.50
N PHE A 89 7.48 5.37 14.58
CA PHE A 89 7.42 6.83 14.71
C PHE A 89 8.32 7.57 13.70
N GLN A 90 9.52 7.06 13.42
CA GLN A 90 10.39 7.64 12.39
C GLN A 90 9.73 7.54 11.01
N GLU A 91 9.23 6.35 10.64
CA GLU A 91 8.52 6.12 9.37
C GLU A 91 7.27 7.00 9.24
N PHE A 92 6.52 7.17 10.33
CA PHE A 92 5.34 8.04 10.37
C PHE A 92 5.71 9.50 10.10
N THR A 93 6.71 10.01 10.82
CA THR A 93 7.18 11.40 10.67
C THR A 93 7.76 11.64 9.29
N GLU A 94 8.48 10.66 8.74
CA GLU A 94 9.01 10.70 7.39
C GLU A 94 7.88 10.77 6.36
N LEU A 95 6.88 9.90 6.47
CA LEU A 95 5.75 9.88 5.55
C LEU A 95 4.96 11.19 5.62
N GLU A 96 4.74 11.74 6.81
CA GLU A 96 4.09 13.06 6.98
C GLU A 96 4.84 14.15 6.22
N ARG A 97 6.17 14.20 6.35
CA ARG A 97 7.01 15.17 5.64
C ARG A 97 6.88 15.04 4.12
N ILE A 98 6.84 13.80 3.60
CA ILE A 98 6.71 13.53 2.16
C ILE A 98 5.35 14.00 1.61
N VAL A 99 4.25 13.71 2.32
CA VAL A 99 2.90 13.91 1.77
C VAL A 99 2.25 15.23 2.18
N ALA A 100 2.77 15.94 3.17
CA ALA A 100 2.27 17.25 3.58
C ALA A 100 2.31 18.29 2.45
N PRO A 101 3.37 18.41 1.61
CA PRO A 101 3.36 19.29 0.44
C PRO A 101 2.27 18.92 -0.59
N CYS A 102 1.78 17.68 -0.54
CA CYS A 102 0.69 17.19 -1.37
C CYS A 102 -0.70 17.41 -0.74
N GLY A 103 -0.77 18.16 0.37
CA GLY A 103 -1.99 18.44 1.11
C GLY A 103 -2.60 17.21 1.79
N GLN A 104 -1.79 16.18 2.05
CA GLN A 104 -2.26 14.97 2.72
C GLN A 104 -1.75 14.89 4.15
N GLN A 105 -2.55 14.23 4.99
CA GLN A 105 -2.25 13.91 6.38
C GLN A 105 -2.11 12.40 6.54
N VAL A 106 -1.24 11.98 7.47
CA VAL A 106 -1.03 10.56 7.75
C VAL A 106 -1.84 10.15 8.98
N SER A 107 -2.32 8.92 8.98
CA SER A 107 -2.82 8.25 10.18
C SER A 107 -2.19 6.88 10.27
N VAL A 108 -1.60 6.57 11.42
CA VAL A 108 -1.12 5.22 11.68
C VAL A 108 -2.31 4.40 12.13
N ILE A 109 -2.60 3.31 11.42
CA ILE A 109 -3.72 2.42 11.74
C ILE A 109 -3.14 1.08 12.20
N LEU A 110 -3.35 0.75 13.46
CA LEU A 110 -2.89 -0.49 14.08
C LEU A 110 -4.05 -1.50 14.07
N LEU A 111 -3.85 -2.57 13.32
CA LEU A 111 -4.84 -3.63 13.13
C LEU A 111 -4.49 -4.83 13.99
N PRO A 112 -5.39 -5.33 14.85
CA PRO A 112 -5.11 -6.54 15.62
C PRO A 112 -4.91 -7.74 14.69
N GLU A 113 -3.81 -8.47 14.89
CA GLU A 113 -3.56 -9.73 14.18
C GLU A 113 -4.06 -10.90 15.04
N ILE A 114 -5.38 -11.13 14.99
CA ILE A 114 -6.11 -12.22 15.66
C ILE A 114 -6.77 -13.14 14.60
N PRO A 115 -7.35 -14.29 14.97
CA PRO A 115 -8.05 -15.13 13.99
C PRO A 115 -9.13 -14.35 13.23
N VAL A 116 -9.17 -14.51 11.90
CA VAL A 116 -10.08 -13.76 11.02
C VAL A 116 -11.56 -13.96 11.39
N GLY A 117 -11.92 -15.15 11.89
CA GLY A 117 -13.28 -15.47 12.35
C GLY A 117 -13.72 -14.70 13.59
N ASP A 118 -12.76 -14.17 14.36
CA ASP A 118 -13.03 -13.43 15.61
C ASP A 118 -13.18 -11.93 15.35
N ILE A 119 -12.86 -11.45 14.14
CA ILE A 119 -13.05 -10.06 13.74
C ILE A 119 -14.54 -9.79 13.50
N ASN A 120 -15.11 -8.92 14.33
CA ASN A 120 -16.49 -8.44 14.23
C ASN A 120 -16.54 -6.91 14.36
N ASP A 121 -17.74 -6.34 14.35
CA ASP A 121 -17.93 -4.89 14.37
C ASP A 121 -17.46 -4.19 15.65
N ASP A 122 -17.40 -4.91 16.77
CA ASP A 122 -16.94 -4.41 18.07
C ASP A 122 -15.45 -4.68 18.33
N THR A 123 -14.78 -5.47 17.48
CA THR A 123 -13.34 -5.71 17.59
C THR A 123 -12.59 -4.38 17.64
N PRO A 124 -11.77 -4.12 18.67
CA PRO A 124 -11.05 -2.87 18.78
C PRO A 124 -9.87 -2.81 17.81
N MET A 125 -9.57 -1.59 17.39
CA MET A 125 -8.41 -1.22 16.63
C MET A 125 -7.93 0.16 17.10
N TRP A 126 -6.74 0.54 16.69
CA TRP A 126 -6.13 1.76 17.18
C TRP A 126 -5.67 2.65 16.04
N ALA A 127 -5.75 3.95 16.27
CA ALA A 127 -5.27 4.97 15.37
C ALA A 127 -4.35 5.93 16.13
N ILE A 128 -3.26 6.33 15.49
CA ILE A 128 -2.40 7.43 15.94
C ILE A 128 -2.44 8.51 14.87
N ILE A 129 -2.75 9.74 15.29
CA ILE A 129 -2.83 10.91 14.41
C ILE A 129 -2.06 12.07 15.02
N ARG A 130 -1.64 13.02 14.19
CA ARG A 130 -1.04 14.27 14.67
C ARG A 130 -2.11 15.15 15.33
N GLY A 131 -1.94 15.46 16.61
CA GLY A 131 -2.78 16.39 17.35
C GLY A 131 -2.55 17.85 16.95
N GLN A 132 -3.42 18.75 17.40
CA GLN A 132 -3.30 20.19 17.13
C GLN A 132 -2.03 20.83 17.74
N ASN A 133 -1.53 20.24 18.82
CA ASN A 133 -0.27 20.63 19.47
C ASN A 133 0.97 20.04 18.81
N GLY A 134 0.82 19.27 17.72
CA GLY A 134 1.93 18.57 17.06
C GLY A 134 2.29 17.20 17.66
N GLU A 135 1.70 16.85 18.81
CA GLU A 135 1.97 15.56 19.46
C GLU A 135 1.07 14.45 18.90
N PRO A 136 1.58 13.21 18.77
CA PRO A 136 0.75 12.06 18.42
C PRO A 136 -0.39 11.86 19.44
N GLN A 137 -1.61 11.81 18.93
CA GLN A 137 -2.83 11.47 19.69
C GLN A 137 -3.25 10.05 19.36
N PHE A 138 -3.50 9.28 20.40
CA PHE A 138 -3.97 7.91 20.30
C PHE A 138 -5.50 7.85 20.40
N GLY A 139 -6.08 6.91 19.66
CA GLY A 139 -7.50 6.60 19.75
C GLY A 139 -7.76 5.11 19.57
N LYS A 140 -8.56 4.52 20.46
CA LYS A 140 -9.13 3.18 20.32
C LYS A 140 -10.52 3.30 19.71
N CYS A 141 -10.80 2.54 18.66
CA CYS A 141 -12.13 2.50 18.04
C CYS A 141 -12.50 1.09 17.55
N PRO A 142 -13.79 0.75 17.47
CA PRO A 142 -14.23 -0.54 16.96
C PRO A 142 -14.19 -0.60 15.42
N VAL A 143 -14.08 -1.80 14.85
CA VAL A 143 -14.05 -2.05 13.39
C VAL A 143 -15.25 -1.43 12.66
N ARG A 144 -16.44 -1.31 13.27
CA ARG A 144 -17.57 -0.59 12.64
C ARG A 144 -17.25 0.86 12.27
N HIS A 145 -16.42 1.55 13.07
CA HIS A 145 -16.00 2.92 12.77
C HIS A 145 -15.01 2.94 11.61
N LEU A 146 -14.15 1.92 11.49
CA LEU A 146 -13.28 1.75 10.33
C LEU A 146 -14.08 1.56 9.05
N LYS A 147 -15.08 0.67 9.06
CA LYS A 147 -15.98 0.46 7.92
C LYS A 147 -16.64 1.75 7.48
N ALA A 148 -17.18 2.52 8.42
CA ALA A 148 -17.80 3.81 8.14
C ALA A 148 -16.81 4.81 7.53
N ARG A 149 -15.57 4.88 8.03
CA ARG A 149 -14.50 5.74 7.47
C ARG A 149 -14.08 5.32 6.07
N ILE A 150 -13.91 4.01 5.84
CA ILE A 150 -13.59 3.47 4.52
C ILE A 150 -14.66 3.88 3.51
N GLN A 151 -15.94 3.67 3.85
CA GLN A 151 -17.05 4.00 2.96
C GLN A 151 -17.16 5.50 2.73
N HIS A 152 -17.00 6.30 3.80
CA HIS A 152 -17.03 7.76 3.69
C HIS A 152 -15.96 8.27 2.70
N HIS A 153 -14.70 7.84 2.88
CA HIS A 153 -13.60 8.27 2.00
C HIS A 153 -13.66 7.66 0.59
N SER A 154 -14.31 6.50 0.44
CA SER A 154 -14.50 5.85 -0.86
C SER A 154 -15.70 6.39 -1.64
N GLY A 155 -16.50 7.29 -1.06
CA GLY A 155 -17.73 7.76 -1.66
C GLY A 155 -18.90 6.78 -1.60
N GLY A 156 -18.84 5.78 -0.73
CA GLY A 156 -19.91 4.80 -0.51
C GLY A 156 -19.41 3.38 -0.32
N ALA A 157 -20.33 2.44 -0.47
CA ALA A 157 -20.05 1.01 -0.37
C ALA A 157 -19.08 0.54 -1.46
N VAL A 158 -18.02 -0.17 -1.07
CA VAL A 158 -17.06 -0.80 -1.97
C VAL A 158 -16.89 -2.26 -1.57
N SER A 159 -17.06 -3.17 -2.52
CA SER A 159 -16.86 -4.61 -2.30
C SER A 159 -15.88 -5.17 -3.33
N VAL A 160 -15.10 -6.16 -2.92
CA VAL A 160 -14.21 -6.97 -3.77
C VAL A 160 -14.89 -8.26 -4.25
N GLY A 161 -16.20 -8.41 -4.00
CA GLY A 161 -17.00 -9.57 -4.38
C GLY A 161 -17.25 -10.53 -3.21
N SER A 162 -18.22 -11.43 -3.39
CA SER A 162 -18.69 -12.34 -2.32
C SER A 162 -17.66 -13.38 -1.87
N LYS A 163 -16.70 -13.72 -2.74
CA LYS A 163 -15.60 -14.65 -2.42
C LYS A 163 -14.67 -14.09 -1.33
N GLY A 164 -14.54 -12.77 -1.24
CA GLY A 164 -13.50 -12.13 -0.45
C GLY A 164 -12.09 -12.46 -0.93
N LEU A 165 -11.10 -12.10 -0.12
CA LEU A 165 -9.68 -12.34 -0.41
C LEU A 165 -9.26 -13.76 -0.02
N THR A 166 -8.44 -14.38 -0.88
CA THR A 166 -7.70 -15.60 -0.51
C THR A 166 -6.51 -15.26 0.40
N TYR A 167 -5.79 -14.19 0.06
CA TYR A 167 -4.64 -13.68 0.80
C TYR A 167 -4.89 -12.21 1.14
N GLY A 168 -4.53 -11.81 2.36
CA GLY A 168 -4.59 -10.43 2.82
C GLY A 168 -3.32 -10.07 3.58
N THR A 169 -3.13 -8.79 3.85
CA THR A 169 -1.98 -8.25 4.58
C THR A 169 -2.23 -8.12 6.09
N SER A 170 -3.49 -8.24 6.52
CA SER A 170 -3.90 -8.32 7.93
C SER A 170 -5.16 -9.15 8.11
N ALA A 171 -5.41 -9.60 9.34
CA ALA A 171 -6.66 -10.28 9.68
C ALA A 171 -7.91 -9.39 9.44
N VAL A 172 -7.82 -8.10 9.75
CA VAL A 172 -8.91 -7.13 9.55
C VAL A 172 -9.21 -6.95 8.06
N GLU A 173 -8.19 -6.82 7.20
CA GLU A 173 -8.40 -6.75 5.74
C GLU A 173 -9.13 -8.00 5.21
N CYS A 174 -8.68 -9.19 5.65
CA CYS A 174 -9.33 -10.45 5.29
C CYS A 174 -10.81 -10.46 5.69
N ALA A 175 -11.15 -10.02 6.90
CA ALA A 175 -12.52 -9.93 7.36
C ALA A 175 -13.34 -8.90 6.55
N LEU A 176 -12.78 -7.72 6.31
CA LEU A 176 -13.44 -6.64 5.57
C LEU A 176 -13.64 -6.97 4.08
N SER A 177 -12.82 -7.84 3.49
CA SER A 177 -12.96 -8.27 2.10
C SER A 177 -14.31 -8.93 1.78
N LYS A 178 -15.00 -9.47 2.79
CA LYS A 178 -16.33 -10.10 2.67
C LYS A 178 -17.48 -9.11 2.91
N THR A 179 -17.17 -7.82 3.03
CA THR A 179 -18.13 -6.76 3.34
C THR A 179 -18.26 -5.74 2.20
N ASN A 180 -19.04 -4.70 2.43
CA ASN A 180 -19.16 -3.53 1.57
C ASN A 180 -18.24 -2.36 2.00
N ALA A 181 -17.22 -2.66 2.80
CA ALA A 181 -16.17 -1.73 3.22
C ALA A 181 -14.80 -2.34 2.93
N ALA A 182 -14.55 -2.71 1.67
CA ALA A 182 -13.27 -3.22 1.22
C ALA A 182 -12.13 -2.27 1.63
N PHE A 183 -11.03 -2.86 2.11
CA PHE A 183 -9.87 -2.11 2.57
C PHE A 183 -9.36 -1.16 1.46
N PRO A 184 -8.85 0.04 1.81
CA PRO A 184 -8.33 1.02 0.84
C PRO A 184 -7.29 0.43 -0.12
N GLY A 185 -7.09 1.12 -1.24
CA GLY A 185 -5.97 0.79 -2.12
C GLY A 185 -4.64 1.10 -1.47
N ASP A 186 -3.62 0.39 -1.91
CA ASP A 186 -2.22 0.57 -1.55
C ASP A 186 -1.44 1.23 -2.69
N ALA A 187 -0.49 2.08 -2.32
CA ALA A 187 0.64 2.40 -3.16
C ALA A 187 1.78 1.48 -2.73
N ASP A 188 2.02 0.41 -3.51
CA ASP A 188 3.00 -0.64 -3.21
C ASP A 188 4.39 -0.05 -2.94
N ALA A 189 4.82 0.89 -3.78
CA ALA A 189 6.02 1.68 -3.55
C ALA A 189 5.92 3.07 -4.18
N VAL A 190 6.39 4.07 -3.44
CA VAL A 190 6.58 5.44 -3.90
C VAL A 190 8.05 5.78 -3.72
N ILE A 191 8.71 6.11 -4.82
CA ILE A 191 10.13 6.49 -4.82
C ILE A 191 10.21 7.98 -4.51
N VAL A 192 11.01 8.32 -3.50
CA VAL A 192 11.18 9.67 -2.99
C VAL A 192 12.66 10.04 -3.04
N ASP A 193 12.96 11.25 -3.51
CA ASP A 193 14.34 11.74 -3.54
C ASP A 193 14.84 12.27 -2.18
N ASP A 194 16.12 12.65 -2.15
CA ASP A 194 16.82 13.23 -0.99
C ASP A 194 16.19 14.53 -0.47
N ARG A 195 15.26 15.13 -1.22
CA ARG A 195 14.53 16.36 -0.88
C ARG A 195 13.06 16.12 -0.61
N ASP A 196 12.68 14.88 -0.31
CA ASP A 196 11.31 14.46 -0.02
C ASP A 196 10.32 14.65 -1.19
N ARG A 197 10.83 14.79 -2.42
CA ARG A 197 9.97 14.91 -3.61
C ARG A 197 9.64 13.54 -4.15
N ILE A 198 8.39 13.37 -4.55
CA ILE A 198 7.91 12.11 -5.11
C ILE A 198 8.37 12.04 -6.56
N ARG A 199 9.05 10.96 -6.91
CA ARG A 199 9.63 10.75 -8.24
C ARG A 199 8.86 9.73 -9.04
N TYR A 200 8.42 8.63 -8.42
CA TYR A 200 7.68 7.56 -9.10
C TYR A 200 6.63 6.96 -8.17
N ILE A 201 5.56 6.45 -8.76
CA ILE A 201 4.69 5.46 -8.12
C ILE A 201 4.94 4.14 -8.83
N VAL A 202 5.22 3.11 -8.05
CA VAL A 202 5.48 1.75 -8.53
C VAL A 202 4.42 0.81 -7.97
N GLU A 203 3.80 0.05 -8.86
CA GLU A 203 2.84 -1.00 -8.61
C GLU A 203 3.54 -2.35 -8.77
N TYR A 204 3.47 -3.22 -7.77
CA TYR A 204 4.05 -4.56 -7.84
C TYR A 204 3.01 -5.58 -8.30
N LYS A 205 3.33 -6.31 -9.37
CA LYS A 205 2.48 -7.38 -9.90
C LYS A 205 3.19 -8.73 -9.87
N LYS A 206 2.76 -9.55 -8.91
CA LYS A 206 3.20 -10.94 -8.75
C LYS A 206 2.61 -11.82 -9.86
N HIS A 207 3.49 -12.46 -10.63
CA HIS A 207 3.15 -13.44 -11.64
C HIS A 207 3.39 -14.86 -11.11
N THR A 208 2.33 -15.68 -11.10
CA THR A 208 2.33 -17.02 -10.48
C THR A 208 2.13 -18.16 -11.47
N LEU A 209 1.92 -17.85 -12.75
CA LEU A 209 1.72 -18.81 -13.82
C LEU A 209 3.06 -19.22 -14.47
N ASP A 210 3.09 -20.38 -15.11
CA ASP A 210 4.29 -20.84 -15.86
C ASP A 210 4.47 -20.10 -17.20
N ALA A 211 3.41 -19.46 -17.70
CA ALA A 211 3.40 -18.64 -18.91
C ALA A 211 4.38 -17.46 -18.80
N PRO A 212 4.87 -16.90 -19.93
CA PRO A 212 5.71 -15.71 -19.91
C PRO A 212 5.02 -14.49 -19.29
N ILE A 213 5.75 -13.67 -18.51
CA ILE A 213 5.24 -12.41 -17.95
C ILE A 213 4.64 -11.51 -19.05
N GLY A 214 5.25 -11.50 -20.22
CA GLY A 214 4.81 -10.66 -21.35
C GLY A 214 3.40 -10.94 -21.87
N GLU A 215 2.84 -12.12 -21.60
CA GLU A 215 1.47 -12.49 -21.93
C GLU A 215 0.46 -12.05 -20.85
N HIS A 216 0.96 -11.54 -19.71
CA HIS A 216 0.20 -11.18 -18.52
C HIS A 216 0.58 -9.79 -18.03
N VAL A 217 0.61 -8.82 -18.97
CA VAL A 217 0.87 -7.40 -18.70
C VAL A 217 -0.43 -6.60 -18.60
N VAL A 218 -0.35 -5.33 -18.20
CA VAL A 218 -1.51 -4.48 -17.87
C VAL A 218 -2.55 -4.39 -18.98
N THR A 219 -2.15 -4.44 -20.26
CA THR A 219 -3.08 -4.41 -21.39
C THR A 219 -4.03 -5.62 -21.43
N GLN A 220 -3.73 -6.69 -20.71
CA GLN A 220 -4.59 -7.87 -20.56
C GLN A 220 -5.57 -7.76 -19.40
N TYR A 221 -5.31 -6.87 -18.44
CA TYR A 221 -6.11 -6.74 -17.21
C TYR A 221 -6.81 -5.38 -17.09
N TYR A 222 -6.48 -4.43 -17.96
CA TYR A 222 -7.12 -3.12 -18.03
C TYR A 222 -8.07 -3.06 -19.24
N PRO A 223 -9.30 -2.52 -19.09
CA PRO A 223 -9.90 -1.97 -17.87
C PRO A 223 -10.55 -3.02 -16.98
N THR A 224 -10.65 -4.28 -17.41
CA THR A 224 -11.24 -5.38 -16.63
C THR A 224 -10.27 -6.55 -16.60
N PRO A 225 -10.04 -7.18 -15.43
CA PRO A 225 -10.70 -6.95 -14.13
C PRO A 225 -10.08 -5.84 -13.27
N ASP A 226 -8.91 -5.31 -13.61
CA ASP A 226 -8.07 -4.53 -12.70
C ASP A 226 -8.23 -3.00 -12.83
N GLY A 227 -9.20 -2.51 -13.60
CA GLY A 227 -9.37 -1.08 -13.89
C GLY A 227 -9.41 -0.21 -12.63
N ARG A 228 -10.10 -0.67 -11.57
CA ARG A 228 -10.14 0.04 -10.28
C ARG A 228 -8.76 0.18 -9.62
N LYS A 229 -7.83 -0.75 -9.80
CA LYS A 229 -6.48 -0.66 -9.22
C LYS A 229 -5.66 0.40 -9.94
N TYR A 230 -5.66 0.38 -11.27
CA TYR A 230 -4.90 1.36 -12.04
C TYR A 230 -5.50 2.76 -11.94
N GLN A 231 -6.83 2.90 -12.03
CA GLN A 231 -7.52 4.20 -11.94
C GLN A 231 -7.24 4.95 -10.64
N ARG A 232 -7.18 4.26 -9.49
CA ARG A 232 -6.85 4.91 -8.22
C ARG A 232 -5.38 5.35 -8.15
N LEU A 233 -4.45 4.54 -8.68
CA LEU A 233 -3.02 4.89 -8.72
C LEU A 233 -2.75 6.09 -9.63
N GLU A 234 -3.44 6.18 -10.76
CA GLU A 234 -3.34 7.37 -11.62
C GLU A 234 -3.98 8.61 -10.97
N ALA A 235 -5.07 8.46 -10.21
CA ALA A 235 -5.61 9.57 -9.43
C ALA A 235 -4.60 10.07 -8.39
N LEU A 236 -3.88 9.16 -7.73
CA LEU A 236 -2.78 9.47 -6.81
C LEU A 236 -1.63 10.18 -7.52
N ALA A 237 -1.16 9.63 -8.65
CA ALA A 237 -0.12 10.24 -9.46
C ALA A 237 -0.53 11.65 -9.91
N ALA A 238 -1.75 11.83 -10.43
CA ALA A 238 -2.28 13.11 -10.86
C ALA A 238 -2.34 14.14 -9.71
N ARG A 239 -2.70 13.72 -8.49
CA ARG A 239 -2.63 14.60 -7.32
C ARG A 239 -1.20 15.08 -7.09
N TYR A 240 -0.24 14.16 -7.02
CA TYR A 240 1.16 14.52 -6.75
C TYR A 240 1.78 15.37 -7.86
N ARG A 241 1.47 15.08 -9.13
CA ARG A 241 1.92 15.89 -10.27
C ARG A 241 1.45 17.34 -10.13
N ARG A 242 0.18 17.54 -9.75
CA ARG A 242 -0.38 18.89 -9.52
C ARG A 242 0.28 19.57 -8.31
N SER A 243 0.37 18.88 -7.18
CA SER A 243 0.89 19.48 -5.94
C SER A 243 2.38 19.85 -6.03
N GLN A 244 3.19 19.02 -6.69
CA GLN A 244 4.64 19.23 -6.77
C GLN A 244 5.08 19.90 -8.09
N SER A 245 4.14 20.19 -9.00
CA SER A 245 4.44 20.68 -10.36
C SER A 245 5.55 19.86 -11.05
N SER A 246 5.50 18.54 -10.86
CA SER A 246 6.53 17.60 -11.30
C SER A 246 5.92 16.48 -12.13
N HIS A 247 6.71 15.92 -13.05
CA HIS A 247 6.34 14.68 -13.72
C HIS A 247 6.56 13.51 -12.75
N ILE A 248 5.50 12.71 -12.53
CA ILE A 248 5.51 11.54 -11.63
C ILE A 248 5.00 10.35 -12.43
N PRO A 249 5.90 9.53 -12.98
CA PRO A 249 5.56 8.31 -13.70
C PRO A 249 4.83 7.29 -12.81
N LEU A 250 3.89 6.57 -13.43
CA LEU A 250 3.32 5.34 -12.86
C LEU A 250 3.97 4.15 -13.56
N VAL A 251 4.65 3.31 -12.79
CA VAL A 251 5.37 2.12 -13.28
C VAL A 251 4.75 0.87 -12.71
N VAL A 252 4.57 -0.15 -13.54
CA VAL A 252 4.23 -1.50 -13.08
C VAL A 252 5.48 -2.35 -13.15
N LEU A 253 5.90 -2.89 -12.00
CA LEU A 253 6.97 -3.87 -11.90
C LEU A 253 6.33 -5.26 -11.73
N TYR A 254 6.49 -6.09 -12.75
CA TYR A 254 6.06 -7.48 -12.75
C TYR A 254 7.21 -8.37 -12.29
N TYR A 255 6.89 -9.43 -11.56
CA TYR A 255 7.89 -10.41 -11.15
C TYR A 255 7.33 -11.81 -11.08
N SER A 256 8.10 -12.79 -11.53
CA SER A 256 7.70 -14.19 -11.52
C SER A 256 8.09 -14.88 -10.21
N THR A 257 7.21 -15.77 -9.74
CA THR A 257 7.52 -16.71 -8.65
C THR A 257 8.00 -18.07 -9.15
N LYS A 258 7.95 -18.29 -10.46
CA LYS A 258 8.32 -19.56 -11.10
C LYS A 258 9.66 -19.50 -11.80
N LYS A 259 10.09 -18.30 -12.18
CA LYS A 259 11.30 -18.04 -12.96
C LYS A 259 11.98 -16.77 -12.41
N PRO A 260 13.31 -16.67 -12.40
CA PRO A 260 14.04 -15.50 -11.94
C PRO A 260 14.00 -14.40 -13.01
N GLU A 261 12.85 -13.76 -13.15
CA GLU A 261 12.63 -12.71 -14.15
C GLU A 261 11.62 -11.66 -13.68
N ILE A 262 11.89 -10.42 -14.09
CA ILE A 262 11.06 -9.24 -13.84
C ILE A 262 10.78 -8.50 -15.15
N ARG A 263 9.84 -7.56 -15.12
CA ARG A 263 9.56 -6.64 -16.24
C ARG A 263 9.01 -5.33 -15.71
N LEU A 264 9.31 -4.22 -16.37
CA LEU A 264 8.81 -2.90 -16.03
C LEU A 264 8.01 -2.32 -17.21
N GLN A 265 6.89 -1.69 -16.90
CA GLN A 265 6.11 -0.91 -17.86
C GLN A 265 5.77 0.45 -17.30
N HIS A 266 6.09 1.50 -18.06
CA HIS A 266 5.73 2.88 -17.74
C HIS A 266 4.40 3.23 -18.40
N ILE A 267 3.40 3.52 -17.58
CA ILE A 267 2.09 4.02 -18.02
C ILE A 267 2.19 5.52 -18.25
N THR A 268 2.06 5.98 -19.50
CA THR A 268 2.16 7.39 -19.85
C THR A 268 0.83 8.13 -19.81
N SER A 269 -0.26 7.41 -20.09
CA SER A 269 -1.61 7.94 -19.99
C SER A 269 -2.61 6.81 -19.84
N MET A 270 -3.75 7.15 -19.26
CA MET A 270 -4.86 6.23 -19.07
C MET A 270 -6.17 7.02 -19.06
N ASP A 271 -7.18 6.47 -19.71
CA ASP A 271 -8.58 6.90 -19.60
C ASP A 271 -9.43 5.73 -19.07
N ALA A 272 -10.75 5.89 -18.96
CA ALA A 272 -11.62 4.85 -18.39
C ALA A 272 -11.59 3.48 -19.12
N LYS A 273 -11.11 3.42 -20.37
CA LYS A 273 -11.14 2.25 -21.25
C LYS A 273 -9.75 1.86 -21.78
N ASN A 274 -8.86 2.83 -21.94
CA ASN A 274 -7.57 2.65 -22.59
C ASN A 274 -6.42 2.93 -21.62
N ILE A 275 -5.32 2.19 -21.81
CA ILE A 275 -4.06 2.43 -21.11
C ILE A 275 -2.93 2.43 -22.13
N ASN A 276 -2.06 3.44 -22.05
CA ASN A 276 -0.94 3.61 -22.96
C ASN A 276 0.37 3.35 -22.24
N ILE A 277 1.21 2.51 -22.85
CA ILE A 277 2.55 2.17 -22.35
C ILE A 277 3.57 2.93 -23.16
N GLY A 278 4.32 3.83 -22.52
CA GLY A 278 5.36 4.61 -23.18
C GLY A 278 6.72 3.93 -23.22
N ALA A 279 7.00 3.08 -22.23
CA ALA A 279 8.24 2.30 -22.18
C ALA A 279 7.97 0.93 -21.58
N ASP A 280 8.70 -0.07 -22.07
CA ASP A 280 8.59 -1.46 -21.66
C ASP A 280 9.98 -2.08 -21.66
N SER A 281 10.47 -2.52 -20.50
CA SER A 281 11.82 -3.10 -20.36
C SER A 281 11.98 -4.44 -21.07
N LYS A 282 10.87 -5.07 -21.49
CA LYS A 282 10.79 -6.51 -21.77
C LYS A 282 11.22 -7.33 -20.55
N ASN A 283 11.34 -8.64 -20.71
CA ASN A 283 11.75 -9.50 -19.59
C ASN A 283 13.23 -9.25 -19.29
N MET A 284 13.50 -8.99 -18.01
CA MET A 284 14.84 -8.81 -17.46
C MET A 284 15.13 -9.97 -16.50
N PRO A 285 16.36 -10.49 -16.45
CA PRO A 285 16.73 -11.51 -15.46
C PRO A 285 16.73 -10.94 -14.04
N ASP A 286 16.33 -11.77 -13.07
CA ASP A 286 16.49 -11.54 -11.64
C ASP A 286 17.82 -12.14 -11.17
N ASN A 287 18.81 -11.28 -10.90
CA ASN A 287 20.18 -11.61 -10.51
C ASN A 287 20.83 -10.45 -9.73
N ALA A 288 22.13 -10.57 -9.43
CA ALA A 288 22.88 -9.58 -8.65
C ALA A 288 22.90 -8.15 -9.23
N HIS A 289 22.63 -7.98 -10.53
CA HIS A 289 22.62 -6.67 -11.20
C HIS A 289 21.21 -6.10 -11.39
N THR A 290 20.16 -6.80 -10.97
CA THR A 290 18.77 -6.42 -11.21
C THR A 290 18.44 -5.06 -10.61
N SER A 291 18.89 -4.78 -9.40
CA SER A 291 18.67 -3.48 -8.74
C SER A 291 19.22 -2.32 -9.58
N SER A 292 20.47 -2.41 -10.04
CA SER A 292 21.08 -1.35 -10.87
C SER A 292 20.40 -1.23 -12.23
N ALA A 293 19.99 -2.36 -12.83
CA ALA A 293 19.28 -2.35 -14.11
C ALA A 293 17.89 -1.70 -14.00
N VAL A 294 17.16 -1.93 -12.91
CA VAL A 294 15.87 -1.27 -12.63
C VAL A 294 16.04 0.23 -12.46
N VAL A 295 16.98 0.66 -11.61
CA VAL A 295 17.22 2.09 -11.36
C VAL A 295 17.71 2.82 -12.62
N ASN A 296 18.58 2.18 -13.42
CA ASN A 296 18.98 2.69 -14.75
C ASN A 296 17.79 2.82 -15.69
N TRP A 297 16.90 1.82 -15.75
CA TRP A 297 15.71 1.87 -16.61
C TRP A 297 14.75 2.98 -16.20
N LEU A 298 14.65 3.26 -14.90
CA LEU A 298 13.87 4.38 -14.39
C LEU A 298 14.52 5.75 -14.68
N GLY A 299 15.79 5.78 -15.10
CA GLY A 299 16.52 7.02 -15.44
C GLY A 299 16.97 7.81 -14.22
N MET A 300 17.36 7.14 -13.14
CA MET A 300 17.82 7.77 -11.88
C MET A 300 19.34 7.76 -11.71
N LEU A 301 20.06 7.08 -12.61
CA LEU A 301 21.52 6.99 -12.65
C LEU A 301 22.04 7.61 -13.95
#